data_AF-A0A554G0C8-F1
#
_entry.id   AF-A0A554G0C8-F1
#
_cell.length_a   1.000
_cell.length_b   1.000
_cell.length_c   1.000
_cell.angle_alpha   90.00
_cell.angle_beta   90.00
_cell.angle_gamma   90.00
#
_symmetry.space_group_name_H-M   'P 1'
#
loop_
_entity.id
_entity.type
_entity.pdbx_description
1 polymer ?
#
loop_
_entity_poly.entity_id
_entity_poly.type
_entity_poly.pdbx_seq_one_letter_code
_entity_poly.pdbx_strand_id
1 'polypeptide(L)' 'IARKDYQQRRLRQAQGIEKAKASGVYKGRPVDAELRNRVGELLAAGLGIRAVARHAACSTTTVMKVRDELAQR' A
#
# COMPACT_ATOMS: atom_id res chain seq x y z
N ILE A 1 19.48 35.54 -1.88
CA ILE A 1 19.75 34.68 -0.70
C ILE A 1 18.80 33.46 -0.68
N ALA A 2 17.47 33.66 -0.74
CA ALA A 2 16.45 32.60 -0.73
C ALA A 2 16.66 31.39 -1.67
N ARG A 3 17.12 31.61 -2.92
CA ARG A 3 17.35 30.51 -3.88
C ARG A 3 18.46 29.56 -3.43
N LYS A 4 19.56 30.10 -2.89
CA LYS A 4 20.71 29.31 -2.42
C LYS A 4 20.30 28.43 -1.24
N ASP A 5 19.55 28.98 -0.29
CA ASP A 5 19.05 28.23 0.87
C ASP A 5 18.08 27.12 0.48
N TYR A 6 17.20 27.38 -0.48
CA TYR A 6 16.31 26.36 -1.03
C TYR A 6 17.09 25.21 -1.68
N GLN A 7 18.06 25.53 -2.54
CA GLN A 7 18.90 24.52 -3.20
C GLN A 7 19.68 23.69 -2.18
N GLN A 8 20.25 24.34 -1.16
CA GLN A 8 20.99 23.68 -0.10
C GLN A 8 20.12 22.72 0.72
N ARG A 9 18.87 23.10 1.05
CA ARG A 9 17.91 22.21 1.73
C ARG A 9 17.54 21.00 0.87
N ARG A 10 17.30 21.20 -0.43
CA ARG A 10 17.00 20.12 -1.38
C ARG A 10 18.14 19.11 -1.49
N LEU A 11 19.38 19.59 -1.57
CA LEU A 11 20.57 18.72 -1.63
C LEU A 11 20.73 17.89 -0.36
N ARG A 12 20.59 18.50 0.82
CA ARG A 12 20.66 17.75 2.09
C ARG A 12 19.52 16.74 2.22
N GLN A 13 18.30 17.12 1.82
CA GLN A 13 17.17 16.21 1.81
C GLN A 13 17.43 15.02 0.88
N ALA A 14 17.97 15.26 -0.32
CA ALA A 14 18.31 14.21 -1.27
C ALA A 14 19.35 13.24 -0.70
N GLN A 15 20.43 13.75 -0.10
CA GLN A 15 21.44 12.93 0.58
C GLN A 15 20.83 12.09 1.73
N GLY A 16 19.92 12.67 2.50
CA GLY A 16 19.21 11.96 3.56
C GLY A 16 18.31 10.84 3.02
N ILE A 17 17.54 11.12 1.96
CA ILE A 17 16.69 10.13 1.27
C ILE A 17 17.53 8.99 0.72
N GLU A 18 18.67 9.28 0.09
CA GLU A 18 19.56 8.27 -0.47
C GLU A 18 20.11 7.33 0.60
N LYS A 19 20.58 7.89 1.72
CA LYS A 19 21.00 7.11 2.90
C LYS A 19 19.87 6.23 3.45
N ALA A 20 18.66 6.79 3.59
CA ALA A 20 17.50 6.05 4.09
C ALA A 20 17.00 4.95 3.13
N LYS A 21 17.14 5.16 1.82
CA LYS A 21 16.91 4.13 0.80
C LYS A 21 17.95 3.01 0.91
N ALA A 22 19.24 3.36 1.01
CA ALA A 22 20.32 2.40 1.16
C ALA A 22 20.18 1.56 2.45
N SER A 23 19.69 2.15 3.54
CA SER A 23 19.39 1.44 4.78
C SER A 23 18.03 0.72 4.79
N GLY A 24 17.29 0.71 3.67
CA GLY A 24 16.04 -0.04 3.53
C GLY A 24 14.87 0.46 4.38
N VAL A 25 14.89 1.72 4.82
CA VAL A 25 13.85 2.28 5.71
C VAL A 25 12.51 2.47 4.98
N TYR A 26 12.56 2.82 3.69
CA TYR A 26 11.35 3.01 2.87
C TYR A 26 10.77 1.67 2.42
N LYS A 27 9.80 1.15 3.17
CA LYS A 27 9.08 -0.11 2.86
C LYS A 27 7.75 0.10 2.12
N GLY A 28 7.40 1.35 1.80
CA GLY A 28 6.11 1.70 1.23
C GLY A 28 4.97 1.65 2.26
N ARG A 29 3.72 1.71 1.77
CA ARG A 29 2.54 1.56 2.63
C ARG A 29 2.41 0.09 3.03
N PRO A 30 2.34 -0.24 4.33
CA PRO A 30 2.14 -1.61 4.76
C PRO A 30 0.78 -2.13 4.27
N VAL A 31 0.73 -3.43 4.04
CA VAL A 31 -0.50 -4.12 3.72
C VAL A 31 -1.43 -4.10 4.93
N ASP A 32 -2.70 -3.80 4.70
CA ASP A 32 -3.76 -3.96 5.69
C ASP A 32 -4.17 -5.43 5.76
N ALA A 33 -3.60 -6.15 6.73
CA ALA A 33 -3.84 -7.58 6.89
C ALA A 33 -5.28 -7.89 7.33
N GLU A 34 -5.86 -7.06 8.19
CA GLU A 34 -7.22 -7.26 8.69
C GLU A 34 -8.25 -7.13 7.55
N LEU A 35 -8.11 -6.09 6.73
CA LEU A 35 -8.95 -5.91 5.55
C LEU A 35 -8.87 -7.12 4.61
N ARG A 36 -7.64 -7.61 4.37
CA ARG A 36 -7.43 -8.74 3.46
C ARG A 36 -8.01 -10.05 3.99
N ASN A 37 -7.88 -10.31 5.29
CA ASN A 37 -8.49 -11.47 5.93
C ASN A 37 -10.02 -11.43 5.80
N ARG A 38 -10.64 -10.29 6.12
CA ARG A 38 -12.09 -10.09 5.97
C ARG A 38 -12.56 -10.31 4.53
N VAL A 39 -11.82 -9.78 3.55
CA VAL A 39 -12.11 -10.02 2.13
C VAL A 39 -12.01 -11.50 1.77
N GLY A 40 -10.98 -12.21 2.26
CA GLY A 40 -10.80 -13.64 2.04
C GLY A 40 -11.95 -14.48 2.62
N GLU A 41 -12.37 -14.19 3.85
CA GLU A 41 -13.51 -14.85 4.51
C GLU A 41 -14.82 -14.66 3.73
N LEU A 42 -15.09 -13.42 3.29
CA LEU A 42 -16.30 -13.11 2.54
C LEU A 42 -16.30 -13.76 1.14
N LEU A 43 -15.14 -13.85 0.48
CA LEU A 43 -14.99 -14.59 -0.78
C LEU A 43 -15.18 -16.09 -0.58
N ALA A 44 -14.63 -16.66 0.50
CA ALA A 44 -14.81 -18.07 0.85
C ALA A 44 -16.27 -18.41 1.19
N ALA A 45 -17.02 -17.46 1.75
CA ALA A 45 -18.46 -17.54 1.95
C ALA A 45 -19.29 -17.44 0.65
N GLY A 46 -18.64 -17.32 -0.53
CA GLY A 46 -19.29 -17.32 -1.83
C GLY A 46 -19.89 -15.97 -2.25
N LEU A 47 -19.60 -14.87 -1.55
CA LEU A 47 -20.10 -13.56 -1.94
C LEU A 47 -19.42 -13.05 -3.22
N GLY A 48 -20.19 -12.41 -4.09
CA GLY A 48 -19.68 -11.75 -5.28
C GLY A 48 -18.82 -10.51 -4.96
N ILE A 49 -17.88 -10.18 -5.85
CA ILE A 49 -16.86 -9.11 -5.69
C ILE A 49 -17.46 -7.78 -5.23
N ARG A 50 -18.57 -7.34 -5.81
CA ARG A 50 -19.23 -6.07 -5.44
C ARG A 50 -19.86 -6.12 -4.05
N ALA A 51 -20.40 -7.27 -3.65
CA ALA A 51 -20.94 -7.44 -2.30
C ALA A 51 -19.80 -7.41 -1.27
N VAL A 52 -18.72 -8.15 -1.53
CA VAL A 52 -17.52 -8.15 -0.68
C VAL A 52 -16.94 -6.74 -0.52
N ALA A 53 -16.80 -5.99 -1.61
CA ALA A 53 -16.30 -4.61 -1.58
C ALA A 53 -17.14 -3.71 -0.66
N ARG A 54 -18.47 -3.82 -0.71
CA ARG A 54 -19.38 -3.07 0.18
C ARG A 54 -19.23 -3.49 1.63
N HIS A 55 -19.22 -4.79 1.93
CA HIS A 55 -19.13 -5.30 3.29
C HIS A 55 -17.76 -5.09 3.94
N ALA A 56 -16.69 -5.13 3.15
CA ALA A 56 -15.32 -4.88 3.59
C ALA A 56 -14.93 -3.39 3.52
N ALA A 57 -15.85 -2.50 3.10
CA ALA A 57 -15.61 -1.06 2.94
C ALA A 57 -14.35 -0.73 2.12
N CYS A 58 -14.14 -1.45 1.00
CA CYS A 58 -12.98 -1.27 0.13
C CYS A 58 -13.36 -1.25 -1.34
N SER A 59 -12.41 -0.88 -2.22
CA SER A 59 -12.66 -0.88 -3.66
C SER A 59 -12.77 -2.30 -4.21
N THR A 60 -13.54 -2.46 -5.29
CA THR A 60 -13.59 -3.73 -6.04
C THR A 60 -12.22 -4.15 -6.55
N THR A 61 -11.35 -3.19 -6.90
CA THR A 61 -9.96 -3.46 -7.29
C THR A 61 -9.13 -4.09 -6.16
N THR A 62 -9.36 -3.68 -4.91
CA THR A 62 -8.72 -4.28 -3.74
C THR A 62 -9.19 -5.72 -3.57
N VAL A 63 -10.48 -5.97 -3.70
CA VAL A 63 -11.05 -7.33 -3.63
C VAL A 63 -10.49 -8.24 -4.72
N MET A 64 -10.44 -7.76 -5.97
CA MET A 64 -9.87 -8.53 -7.09
C MET A 64 -8.39 -8.83 -6.87
N LYS A 65 -7.61 -7.86 -6.42
CA LYS A 65 -6.20 -8.06 -6.11
C LYS A 65 -6.00 -9.11 -5.03
N VAL A 66 -6.79 -9.09 -3.96
CA VAL A 66 -6.73 -10.10 -2.89
C VAL A 66 -7.13 -11.48 -3.42
N ARG A 67 -8.19 -11.57 -4.22
CA ARG A 67 -8.60 -12.82 -4.88
C ARG A 67 -7.47 -13.40 -5.73
N ASP A 68 -6.81 -12.58 -6.53
CA ASP A 68 -5.73 -13.02 -7.42
C ASP A 68 -4.47 -13.41 -6.62
N GLU A 69 -4.14 -12.67 -5.55
CA GLU A 69 -3.07 -13.03 -4.59
C GLU A 69 -3.37 -14.37 -3.88
N LEU A 70 -4.63 -14.68 -3.58
CA LEU A 70 -5.04 -15.96 -2.98
C LEU A 70 -5.00 -17.12 -3.97
N ALA A 71 -5.29 -16.88 -5.26
CA ALA A 71 -5.24 -17.90 -6.31
C ALA A 71 -3.80 -18.23 -6.77
N GLN A 72 -2.86 -17.32 -6.55
CA GLN A 72 -1.43 -17.49 -6.86
C GLN A 72 -0.63 -18.14 -5.71
N ARG A 73 -1.28 -18.40 -4.57
CA ARG A 73 -0.73 -19.16 -3.45
C ARG A 73 -1.07 -20.64 -3.59
#